data_AF-A0A6J8AKS7-F1
#
_entry.id   AF-A0A6J8AKS7-F1
#
_cell.length_a   1.000
_cell.length_b   1.000
_cell.length_c   1.000
_cell.angle_alpha   90.00
_cell.angle_beta   90.00
_cell.angle_gamma   90.00
#
_symmetry.space_group_name_H-M   'P 1'
#
loop_
_entity.id
_entity.type
_entity.pdbx_description
1 polymer ?
#
loop_
_entity_poly.entity_id
_entity_poly.type
_entity_poly.pdbx_seq_one_letter_code
_entity_poly.pdbx_strand_id
1 'polypeptide(L)'
;MPNVLIFINAIVVALMAMYVYNNERRLEEISAKHDRTEAQMTLGISKNEKRIGEISAEQNKDQSEAQMTLGISKNEKRIGEISAEQNKDQSVVAQMTLDISKNEKRIGEISAEQKKDQSVVAQMGLDISKNVKRIGEISAEQKKDQSVVAQMGLRISKNEKEIGEISAEQKKDQSVVAQMAVRISDIEKRIAEILAKLKNDQSEIKPAFTAHFKKGGYISLGSGQKLIFDSVQFNFGGGYNPGTGYFTVPRAGIYLVSCKVRSNGGTHLHVWLMKNRKRLT
;
A
#
# COMPACT_ATOMS: atom_id res chain seq x y z
N MET A 1 -91.83 27.60 176.24
CA MET A 1 -91.72 28.02 174.84
C MET A 1 -90.41 28.79 174.69
N PRO A 2 -89.42 28.30 173.91
CA PRO A 2 -89.32 28.64 172.48
C PRO A 2 -88.74 27.49 171.60
N ASN A 3 -89.49 27.08 170.57
CA ASN A 3 -89.28 25.84 169.81
C ASN A 3 -89.33 26.02 168.26
N VAL A 4 -89.14 27.23 167.71
CA VAL A 4 -89.53 27.50 166.31
C VAL A 4 -88.41 28.09 165.43
N LEU A 5 -87.49 28.89 165.97
CA LEU A 5 -86.46 29.56 165.15
C LEU A 5 -85.33 28.62 164.70
N ILE A 6 -85.05 27.55 165.45
CA ILE A 6 -84.02 26.55 165.10
C ILE A 6 -84.51 25.61 163.98
N PHE A 7 -85.82 25.33 163.92
CA PHE A 7 -86.38 24.39 162.94
C PHE A 7 -86.51 24.98 161.53
N ILE A 8 -86.86 26.26 161.41
CA ILE A 8 -86.98 26.92 160.09
C ILE A 8 -85.59 27.09 159.43
N ASN A 9 -84.57 27.44 160.21
CA ASN A 9 -83.19 27.54 159.70
C ASN A 9 -82.66 26.18 159.22
N ALA A 10 -82.99 25.09 159.91
CA ALA A 10 -82.60 23.73 159.50
C ALA A 10 -83.26 23.31 158.17
N ILE A 11 -84.53 23.68 157.92
CA ILE A 11 -85.24 23.35 156.67
C ILE A 11 -84.71 24.18 155.49
N VAL A 12 -84.46 25.49 155.69
CA VAL A 12 -83.89 26.36 154.64
C VAL A 12 -82.47 25.91 154.28
N VAL A 13 -81.64 25.55 155.27
CA VAL A 13 -80.30 24.99 155.04
C VAL A 13 -80.37 23.63 154.33
N ALA A 14 -81.31 22.75 154.68
CA ALA A 14 -81.50 21.48 154.00
C ALA A 14 -81.99 21.64 152.54
N LEU A 15 -82.90 22.58 152.27
CA LEU A 15 -83.38 22.89 150.92
C LEU A 15 -82.30 23.59 150.09
N MET A 16 -81.50 24.50 150.67
CA MET A 16 -80.33 25.07 150.00
C MET A 16 -79.29 23.98 149.71
N ALA A 17 -79.00 23.09 150.66
CA ALA A 17 -78.08 21.97 150.45
C ALA A 17 -78.59 21.02 149.35
N MET A 18 -79.89 20.74 149.28
CA MET A 18 -80.49 19.95 148.21
C MET A 18 -80.45 20.67 146.85
N TYR A 19 -80.69 21.99 146.82
CA TYR A 19 -80.60 22.81 145.60
C TYR A 19 -79.16 22.91 145.08
N VAL A 20 -78.20 23.12 145.98
CA VAL A 20 -76.76 23.11 145.68
C VAL A 20 -76.35 21.74 145.16
N TYR A 21 -76.70 20.65 145.86
CA TYR A 21 -76.39 19.28 145.42
C TYR A 21 -77.00 18.96 144.04
N ASN A 22 -78.26 19.34 143.80
CA ASN A 22 -78.91 19.06 142.53
C ASN A 22 -78.35 19.94 141.39
N ASN A 23 -77.92 21.17 141.67
CA ASN A 23 -77.22 22.01 140.70
C ASN A 23 -75.80 21.51 140.43
N GLU A 24 -75.05 21.08 141.44
CA GLU A 24 -73.73 20.45 141.29
C GLU A 24 -73.83 19.18 140.42
N ARG A 25 -74.81 18.31 140.68
CA ARG A 25 -75.06 17.13 139.85
C ARG A 25 -75.46 17.48 138.41
N ARG A 26 -76.31 18.51 138.22
CA ARG A 26 -76.68 18.99 136.87
C ARG A 26 -75.50 19.62 136.14
N LEU A 27 -74.63 20.34 136.86
CA LEU A 27 -73.39 20.91 136.35
C LEU A 27 -72.42 19.79 135.93
N GLU A 28 -72.26 18.74 136.74
CA GLU A 28 -71.49 17.54 136.40
C GLU A 28 -72.05 16.84 135.16
N GLU A 29 -73.37 16.67 135.04
CA GLU A 29 -74.01 16.07 133.86
C GLU A 29 -73.85 16.92 132.59
N ILE A 30 -73.92 18.25 132.70
CA ILE A 30 -73.69 19.19 131.58
C ILE A 30 -72.21 19.17 131.19
N SER A 31 -71.29 19.19 132.15
CA SER A 31 -69.85 19.07 131.92
C SER A 31 -69.53 17.77 131.22
N ALA A 32 -70.01 16.63 131.72
CA ALA A 32 -69.79 15.34 131.10
C ALA A 32 -70.39 15.22 129.69
N LYS A 33 -71.52 15.90 129.42
CA LYS A 33 -72.08 16.02 128.06
C LYS A 33 -71.20 16.90 127.18
N HIS A 34 -70.73 18.04 127.68
CA HIS A 34 -69.83 18.92 126.96
C HIS A 34 -68.53 18.19 126.60
N ASP A 35 -67.91 17.50 127.57
CA ASP A 35 -66.68 16.73 127.36
C ASP A 35 -66.89 15.61 126.33
N ARG A 36 -68.05 14.93 126.37
CA ARG A 36 -68.40 13.93 125.36
C ARG A 36 -68.59 14.55 123.98
N THR A 37 -69.31 15.67 123.88
CA THR A 37 -69.53 16.37 122.62
C THR A 37 -68.23 16.94 122.05
N GLU A 38 -67.37 17.47 122.91
CA GLU A 38 -66.04 17.95 122.56
C GLU A 38 -65.17 16.79 122.08
N ALA A 39 -65.08 15.69 122.83
CA ALA A 39 -64.37 14.49 122.41
C ALA A 39 -64.91 13.92 121.08
N GLN A 40 -66.23 13.93 120.87
CA GLN A 40 -66.85 13.53 119.60
C GLN A 40 -66.48 14.48 118.45
N MET A 41 -66.46 15.79 118.70
CA MET A 41 -66.05 16.79 117.72
C MET A 41 -64.56 16.65 117.39
N THR A 42 -63.69 16.49 118.38
CA THR A 42 -62.25 16.25 118.20
C THR A 42 -61.98 14.97 117.41
N LEU A 43 -62.70 13.87 117.70
CA LEU A 43 -62.65 12.64 116.91
C LEU A 43 -63.12 12.87 115.47
N GLY A 44 -64.17 13.67 115.27
CA GLY A 44 -64.67 14.05 113.95
C GLY A 44 -63.66 14.87 113.14
N ILE A 45 -63.03 15.85 113.78
CA ILE A 45 -61.97 16.68 113.19
C ILE A 45 -60.78 15.80 112.81
N SER A 46 -60.30 14.95 113.72
CA SER A 46 -59.18 14.04 113.47
C SER A 46 -59.47 13.07 112.31
N LYS A 47 -60.70 12.53 112.22
CA LYS A 47 -61.12 11.72 111.08
C LYS A 47 -61.12 12.50 109.78
N ASN A 48 -61.57 13.76 109.79
CA ASN A 48 -61.59 14.61 108.61
C ASN A 48 -60.19 15.01 108.15
N GLU A 49 -59.28 15.35 109.07
CA GLU A 49 -57.87 15.61 108.77
C GLU A 49 -57.22 14.40 108.09
N LYS A 50 -57.46 13.19 108.60
CA LYS A 50 -57.00 11.95 107.98
C LYS A 50 -57.53 11.80 106.55
N ARG A 51 -58.84 12.01 106.34
CA ARG A 51 -59.47 11.92 105.01
C ARG A 51 -58.92 12.96 104.03
N ILE A 52 -58.66 14.19 104.48
CA ILE A 52 -58.06 15.25 103.65
C ILE A 52 -56.65 14.85 103.20
N GLY A 53 -55.85 14.25 104.10
CA GLY A 53 -54.55 13.70 103.76
C GLY A 53 -54.63 12.59 102.71
N GLU A 54 -55.58 11.65 102.87
CA GLU A 54 -55.84 10.56 101.90
C GLU A 54 -56.26 11.11 100.52
N ILE A 55 -57.18 12.09 100.46
CA ILE A 55 -57.62 12.72 99.20
C ILE A 55 -56.46 13.44 98.50
N SER A 56 -55.63 14.16 99.25
CA SER A 56 -54.48 14.87 98.68
C SER A 56 -53.44 13.90 98.11
N ALA A 57 -53.22 12.77 98.78
CA ALA A 57 -52.35 11.70 98.29
C ALA A 57 -52.90 11.06 97.00
N GLU A 58 -54.22 10.81 96.92
CA GLU A 58 -54.84 10.27 95.71
C GLU A 58 -54.79 11.28 94.54
N GLN A 59 -55.06 12.57 94.78
CA GLN A 59 -54.93 13.60 93.73
C GLN A 59 -53.50 13.71 93.17
N ASN A 60 -52.49 13.62 94.03
CA ASN A 60 -51.09 13.62 93.60
C ASN A 60 -50.75 12.39 92.75
N LYS A 61 -51.35 11.24 93.08
CA LYS A 61 -51.20 10.00 92.30
C LYS A 61 -51.90 10.10 90.94
N ASP A 62 -53.14 10.58 90.89
CA ASP A 62 -53.89 10.83 89.65
C ASP A 62 -53.13 11.79 88.70
N GLN A 63 -52.53 12.84 89.26
CA GLN A 63 -51.70 13.78 88.49
C GLN A 63 -50.44 13.11 87.92
N SER A 64 -49.78 12.23 88.68
CA SER A 64 -48.64 11.43 88.21
C SER A 64 -49.04 10.45 87.10
N GLU A 65 -50.20 9.81 87.22
CA GLU A 65 -50.73 8.89 86.19
C GLU A 65 -51.03 9.63 84.88
N ALA A 66 -51.68 10.80 84.94
CA ALA A 66 -51.96 11.63 83.76
C ALA A 66 -50.67 12.07 83.03
N GLN A 67 -49.63 12.43 83.78
CA GLN A 67 -48.32 12.75 83.20
C GLN A 67 -47.69 11.54 82.50
N MET A 68 -47.81 10.34 83.08
CA MET A 68 -47.34 9.10 82.46
C MET A 68 -48.10 8.81 81.16
N THR A 69 -49.44 8.97 81.14
CA THR A 69 -50.25 8.78 79.93
C THR A 69 -49.84 9.71 78.80
N LEU A 70 -49.57 10.99 79.10
CA LEU A 70 -49.05 11.95 78.11
C LEU A 70 -47.68 11.53 77.57
N GLY A 71 -46.80 11.00 78.44
CA GLY A 71 -45.51 10.45 78.06
C GLY A 71 -45.63 9.24 77.11
N ILE A 72 -46.55 8.33 77.41
CA ILE A 72 -46.87 7.16 76.57
C ILE A 72 -47.36 7.62 75.20
N SER A 73 -48.33 8.52 75.13
CA SER A 73 -48.88 9.03 73.86
C SER A 73 -47.80 9.71 72.99
N LYS A 74 -46.90 10.49 73.60
CA LYS A 74 -45.76 11.08 72.87
C LYS A 74 -44.82 10.00 72.33
N ASN A 75 -44.56 8.94 73.10
CA ASN A 75 -43.71 7.85 72.65
C ASN A 75 -44.38 7.03 71.54
N GLU A 76 -45.68 6.76 71.62
CA GLU A 76 -46.45 6.12 70.55
C GLU A 76 -46.34 6.91 69.23
N LYS A 77 -46.50 8.24 69.29
CA LYS A 77 -46.32 9.10 68.13
C LYS A 77 -44.90 8.99 67.54
N ARG A 78 -43.86 9.07 68.38
CA ARG A 78 -42.46 8.93 67.95
C ARG A 78 -42.16 7.57 67.33
N ILE A 79 -42.73 6.49 67.87
CA ILE A 79 -42.61 5.13 67.31
C ILE A 79 -43.24 5.05 65.92
N GLY A 80 -44.40 5.70 65.72
CA GLY A 80 -45.03 5.82 64.41
C GLY A 80 -44.15 6.55 63.39
N GLU A 81 -43.54 7.68 63.80
CA GLU A 81 -42.62 8.45 62.96
C GLU A 81 -41.35 7.64 62.59
N ILE A 82 -40.75 6.94 63.57
CA ILE A 82 -39.58 6.06 63.34
C ILE A 82 -39.94 4.92 62.37
N SER A 83 -41.09 4.28 62.56
CA SER A 83 -41.55 3.21 61.68
C SER A 83 -41.74 3.69 60.23
N ALA A 84 -42.29 4.90 60.06
CA ALA A 84 -42.46 5.50 58.74
C ALA A 84 -41.11 5.78 58.06
N GLU A 85 -40.12 6.28 58.81
CA GLU A 85 -38.78 6.53 58.28
C GLU A 85 -38.05 5.23 57.93
N GLN A 86 -38.16 4.20 58.78
CA GLN A 86 -37.61 2.86 58.51
C GLN A 86 -38.17 2.25 57.22
N ASN A 87 -39.46 2.45 56.94
CA ASN A 87 -40.07 1.96 55.69
C ASN A 87 -39.52 2.71 54.46
N LYS A 88 -39.22 4.01 54.57
CA LYS A 88 -38.55 4.75 53.49
C LYS A 88 -37.14 4.24 53.26
N ASP A 89 -36.36 4.05 54.33
CA ASP A 89 -35.00 3.52 54.26
C ASP A 89 -34.98 2.13 53.62
N GLN A 90 -35.91 1.23 53.99
CA GLN A 90 -36.05 -0.08 53.35
C GLN A 90 -36.32 0.04 51.84
N SER A 91 -37.17 0.98 51.43
CA SER A 91 -37.42 1.23 50.00
C SER A 91 -36.17 1.74 49.28
N VAL A 92 -35.39 2.62 49.89
CA VAL A 92 -34.11 3.10 49.34
C VAL A 92 -33.10 1.96 49.21
N VAL A 93 -32.96 1.11 50.24
CA VAL A 93 -32.05 -0.05 50.21
C VAL A 93 -32.46 -1.05 49.12
N ALA A 94 -33.75 -1.32 48.96
CA ALA A 94 -34.24 -2.17 47.89
C ALA A 94 -33.88 -1.60 46.50
N GLN A 95 -34.04 -0.29 46.32
CA GLN A 95 -33.67 0.37 45.06
C GLN A 95 -32.16 0.32 44.80
N MET A 96 -31.34 0.59 45.82
CA MET A 96 -29.88 0.48 45.70
C MET A 96 -29.45 -0.94 45.33
N THR A 97 -30.11 -1.96 45.89
CA THR A 97 -29.83 -3.37 45.56
C THR A 97 -30.10 -3.67 44.08
N LEU A 98 -31.21 -3.15 43.54
CA LEU A 98 -31.53 -3.27 42.11
C LEU A 98 -30.49 -2.57 41.23
N ASP A 99 -30.04 -1.39 41.62
CA ASP A 99 -29.06 -0.62 40.84
C ASP A 99 -27.66 -1.23 40.90
N ILE A 100 -27.27 -1.83 42.02
CA ILE A 100 -26.04 -2.64 42.13
C ILE A 100 -26.11 -3.82 41.15
N SER A 101 -27.20 -4.57 41.14
CA SER A 101 -27.37 -5.71 40.23
C SER A 101 -27.29 -5.31 38.74
N LYS A 102 -27.88 -4.17 38.37
CA LYS A 102 -27.75 -3.62 37.01
C LYS A 102 -26.30 -3.26 36.68
N ASN A 103 -25.58 -2.67 37.63
CA ASN A 103 -24.18 -2.29 37.44
C ASN A 103 -23.26 -3.51 37.32
N GLU A 104 -23.49 -4.56 38.11
CA GLU A 104 -22.77 -5.84 37.99
C GLU A 104 -22.92 -6.42 36.58
N LYS A 105 -24.15 -6.41 36.04
CA LYS A 105 -24.42 -6.87 34.67
C LYS A 105 -23.63 -6.05 33.63
N ARG A 106 -23.66 -4.71 33.74
CA ARG A 106 -22.94 -3.80 32.83
C ARG A 106 -21.43 -4.01 32.89
N ILE A 107 -20.87 -4.23 34.08
CA ILE A 107 -19.44 -4.54 34.26
C ILE A 107 -19.07 -5.84 33.54
N GLY A 108 -19.94 -6.86 33.62
CA GLY A 108 -19.76 -8.11 32.88
C GLY A 108 -19.73 -7.92 31.37
N GLU A 109 -20.68 -7.13 30.83
CA GLU A 109 -20.75 -6.81 29.40
C GLU A 109 -19.50 -6.04 28.92
N ILE A 110 -19.07 -5.01 29.66
CA ILE A 110 -17.85 -4.25 29.36
C ILE A 110 -16.61 -5.17 29.38
N SER A 111 -16.52 -6.06 30.36
CA SER A 111 -15.39 -7.01 30.47
C SER A 111 -15.33 -7.98 29.30
N ALA A 112 -16.50 -8.39 28.77
CA ALA A 112 -16.57 -9.25 27.60
C ALA A 112 -16.11 -8.53 26.32
N GLU A 113 -16.57 -7.28 26.10
CA GLU A 113 -16.13 -6.49 24.94
C GLU A 113 -14.63 -6.18 25.01
N GLN A 114 -14.10 -5.86 26.19
CA GLN A 114 -12.66 -5.63 26.38
C GLN A 114 -11.81 -6.86 25.98
N LYS A 115 -12.26 -8.07 26.27
CA LYS A 115 -11.56 -9.30 25.85
C LYS A 115 -11.58 -9.47 24.33
N LYS A 116 -12.69 -9.09 23.68
CA LYS A 116 -12.81 -9.13 22.23
C LYS A 116 -11.88 -8.10 21.57
N ASP A 117 -11.83 -6.89 22.09
CA ASP A 117 -10.91 -5.84 21.63
C ASP A 117 -9.44 -6.25 21.80
N GLN A 118 -9.08 -6.87 22.93
CA GLN A 118 -7.73 -7.41 23.14
C GLN A 118 -7.35 -8.45 22.08
N SER A 119 -8.28 -9.32 21.69
CA SER A 119 -8.06 -10.29 20.61
C SER A 119 -7.85 -9.61 19.26
N VAL A 120 -8.65 -8.60 18.94
CA VAL A 120 -8.51 -7.82 17.70
C VAL A 120 -7.15 -7.11 17.66
N VAL A 121 -6.74 -6.47 18.76
CA VAL A 121 -5.43 -5.79 18.86
C VAL A 121 -4.28 -6.77 18.69
N ALA A 122 -4.36 -7.96 19.30
CA ALA A 122 -3.35 -9.00 19.14
C ALA A 122 -3.24 -9.46 17.67
N GLN A 123 -4.39 -9.66 17.01
CA GLN A 123 -4.43 -10.05 15.60
C GLN A 123 -3.85 -8.96 14.68
N MET A 124 -4.19 -7.70 14.93
CA MET A 124 -3.59 -6.56 14.21
C MET A 124 -2.07 -6.53 14.37
N GLY A 125 -1.54 -6.83 15.56
CA GLY A 125 -0.11 -6.94 15.80
C GLY A 125 0.56 -8.01 14.93
N LEU A 126 -0.07 -9.18 14.79
CA LEU A 126 0.41 -10.25 13.92
C LEU A 126 0.41 -9.83 12.43
N ASP A 127 -0.63 -9.15 11.98
CA ASP A 127 -0.74 -8.73 10.58
C ASP A 127 0.21 -7.58 10.24
N ILE A 128 0.44 -6.64 11.17
CA ILE A 128 1.51 -5.63 11.05
C ILE A 128 2.87 -6.32 10.92
N SER A 129 3.17 -7.32 11.76
CA SER A 129 4.44 -8.05 11.71
C SER A 129 4.67 -8.75 10.35
N LYS A 130 3.63 -9.40 9.81
CA LYS A 130 3.67 -10.00 8.46
C LYS A 130 3.94 -8.94 7.39
N ASN A 131 3.27 -7.78 7.47
CA ASN A 131 3.45 -6.70 6.51
C ASN A 131 4.86 -6.09 6.57
N VAL A 132 5.42 -5.91 7.76
CA VAL A 132 6.81 -5.45 7.94
C VAL A 132 7.80 -6.41 7.27
N LYS A 133 7.61 -7.72 7.44
CA LYS A 133 8.45 -8.73 6.77
C LYS A 133 8.35 -8.64 5.24
N ARG A 134 7.14 -8.55 4.71
CA ARG A 134 6.89 -8.45 3.26
C ARG A 134 7.47 -7.17 2.66
N ILE A 135 7.40 -6.04 3.37
CA ILE A 135 8.05 -4.78 2.95
C ILE A 135 9.57 -4.95 2.87
N GLY A 136 10.17 -5.66 3.83
CA GLY A 136 11.60 -5.99 3.82
C GLY A 136 12.01 -6.81 2.59
N GLU A 137 11.22 -7.84 2.25
CA GLU A 137 11.45 -8.67 1.06
C GLU A 137 11.34 -7.87 -0.24
N ILE A 138 10.30 -7.04 -0.40
CA ILE A 138 10.12 -6.16 -1.56
C ILE A 138 11.30 -5.19 -1.69
N SER A 139 11.75 -4.60 -0.58
CA SER A 139 12.87 -3.66 -0.56
C SER A 139 14.19 -4.32 -1.00
N ALA A 140 14.39 -5.59 -0.64
CA ALA A 140 15.55 -6.36 -1.07
C ALA A 140 15.51 -6.65 -2.57
N GLU A 141 14.35 -7.01 -3.12
CA GLU A 141 14.19 -7.26 -4.55
C GLU A 141 14.38 -5.99 -5.37
N GLN A 142 13.83 -4.86 -4.93
CA GLN A 142 14.04 -3.55 -5.58
C GLN A 142 15.51 -3.17 -5.70
N LYS A 143 16.34 -3.50 -4.70
CA LYS A 143 17.79 -3.25 -4.77
C LYS A 143 18.47 -4.11 -5.84
N LYS A 144 18.03 -5.36 -6.03
CA LYS A 144 18.54 -6.21 -7.11
C LYS A 144 18.15 -5.63 -8.47
N ASP A 145 16.90 -5.23 -8.63
CA ASP A 145 16.41 -4.63 -9.87
C ASP A 145 17.18 -3.34 -10.23
N GLN A 146 17.44 -2.48 -9.24
CA GLN A 146 18.27 -1.29 -9.43
C GLN A 146 19.68 -1.64 -9.92
N SER A 147 20.30 -2.70 -9.38
CA SER A 147 21.61 -3.18 -9.85
C SER A 147 21.54 -3.69 -11.29
N VAL A 148 20.48 -4.41 -11.66
CA VAL A 148 20.29 -4.90 -13.04
C VAL A 148 20.13 -3.73 -14.00
N VAL A 149 19.30 -2.74 -13.66
CA VAL A 149 19.10 -1.53 -14.47
C VAL A 149 20.42 -0.76 -14.64
N ALA A 150 21.21 -0.61 -13.57
CA ALA A 150 22.52 0.04 -13.66
C ALA A 150 23.48 -0.70 -14.61
N GLN A 151 23.52 -2.04 -14.53
CA GLN A 151 24.32 -2.86 -15.44
C GLN A 151 23.84 -2.77 -16.89
N MET A 152 22.53 -2.72 -17.13
CA MET A 152 21.97 -2.50 -18.46
C MET A 152 22.38 -1.14 -19.03
N GLY A 153 22.37 -0.08 -18.21
CA GLY A 153 22.84 1.26 -18.62
C GLY A 153 24.30 1.26 -19.10
N LEU A 154 25.18 0.54 -18.39
CA LEU A 154 26.59 0.38 -18.81
C LEU A 154 26.71 -0.37 -20.14
N ARG A 155 25.92 -1.43 -20.34
CA ARG A 155 25.92 -2.21 -21.59
C ARG A 155 25.40 -1.38 -22.78
N ILE A 156 24.35 -0.57 -22.57
CA ILE A 156 23.83 0.34 -23.60
C ILE A 156 24.91 1.34 -24.01
N SER A 157 25.55 1.99 -23.03
CA SER A 157 26.62 2.97 -23.29
C SER A 157 27.79 2.36 -24.07
N LYS A 158 28.16 1.11 -23.74
CA LYS A 158 29.19 0.37 -24.48
C LYS A 158 28.76 0.11 -25.93
N ASN A 159 27.54 -0.38 -26.13
CA ASN A 159 27.01 -0.67 -27.47
C ASN A 159 26.88 0.59 -28.33
N GLU A 160 26.48 1.72 -27.75
CA GLU A 160 26.43 3.02 -28.46
C GLU A 160 27.79 3.42 -29.01
N LYS A 161 28.86 3.20 -28.21
CA LYS A 161 30.23 3.46 -28.65
C LYS A 161 30.64 2.52 -29.81
N GLU A 162 30.38 1.22 -29.68
CA GLU A 162 30.71 0.23 -30.72
C GLU A 162 29.97 0.52 -32.04
N ILE A 163 28.69 0.90 -31.98
CA ILE A 163 27.91 1.32 -33.15
C ILE A 163 28.53 2.56 -33.81
N GLY A 164 28.99 3.53 -33.01
CA GLY A 164 29.70 4.72 -33.52
C GLY A 164 30.98 4.36 -34.27
N GLU A 165 31.79 3.44 -33.73
CA GLU A 165 33.02 2.96 -34.36
C GLU A 165 32.74 2.22 -35.68
N ILE A 166 31.77 1.30 -35.70
CA ILE A 166 31.36 0.58 -36.91
C ILE A 166 30.86 1.56 -37.99
N SER A 167 30.05 2.55 -37.61
CA SER A 167 29.52 3.55 -38.53
C SER A 167 30.63 4.41 -39.16
N ALA A 168 31.69 4.70 -38.39
CA ALA A 168 32.84 5.42 -38.90
C ALA A 168 33.64 4.58 -39.91
N GLU A 169 33.82 3.27 -39.64
CA GLU A 169 34.52 2.37 -40.56
C GLU A 169 33.73 2.16 -41.86
N GLN A 170 32.40 1.99 -41.77
CA GLN A 170 31.53 1.89 -42.96
C GLN A 170 31.65 3.12 -43.87
N LYS A 171 31.81 4.33 -43.32
CA LYS A 171 32.02 5.54 -44.13
C LYS A 171 33.36 5.50 -44.88
N LYS A 172 34.41 4.95 -44.27
CA LYS A 172 35.71 4.77 -44.95
C LYS A 172 35.57 3.77 -46.09
N ASP A 173 34.93 2.63 -45.85
CA ASP A 173 34.69 1.61 -46.87
C ASP A 173 33.86 2.16 -48.04
N GLN A 174 32.83 2.95 -47.77
CA GLN A 174 32.05 3.63 -48.81
C GLN A 174 32.91 4.56 -49.67
N SER A 175 33.85 5.30 -49.07
CA SER A 175 34.80 6.13 -49.81
C SER A 175 35.73 5.28 -50.68
N VAL A 176 36.22 4.14 -50.18
CA VAL A 176 37.06 3.23 -50.96
C VAL A 176 36.29 2.67 -52.16
N VAL A 177 35.05 2.21 -51.96
CA VAL A 177 34.17 1.71 -53.04
C VAL A 177 33.92 2.81 -54.09
N ALA A 178 33.64 4.04 -53.66
CA ALA A 178 33.45 5.16 -54.57
C ALA A 178 34.71 5.45 -55.41
N GLN A 179 35.90 5.43 -54.80
CA GLN A 179 37.16 5.59 -55.50
C GLN A 179 37.44 4.44 -56.49
N MET A 180 37.11 3.20 -56.11
CA MET A 180 37.24 2.05 -57.01
C MET A 180 36.31 2.16 -58.22
N ALA A 181 35.07 2.61 -58.04
CA ALA A 181 34.13 2.84 -59.14
C ALA A 181 34.67 3.85 -60.16
N VAL A 182 35.28 4.95 -59.68
CA VAL A 182 35.95 5.94 -60.55
C VAL A 182 37.10 5.29 -61.34
N ARG A 183 37.98 4.53 -60.66
CA ARG A 183 39.10 3.86 -61.32
C ARG A 183 38.64 2.84 -62.37
N ILE A 184 37.56 2.10 -62.11
CA ILE A 184 36.98 1.17 -63.09
C ILE A 184 36.53 1.94 -64.34
N SER A 185 35.80 3.05 -64.17
CA SER A 185 35.37 3.88 -65.30
C SER A 185 36.55 4.40 -66.14
N ASP A 186 37.63 4.84 -65.48
CA ASP A 186 38.83 5.29 -66.18
C ASP A 186 39.55 4.16 -66.92
N ILE A 187 39.59 2.96 -66.32
CA ILE A 187 40.14 1.76 -66.99
C ILE A 187 39.29 1.38 -68.20
N GLU A 188 37.96 1.40 -68.09
CA GLU A 188 37.04 1.13 -69.21
C GLU A 188 37.27 2.08 -70.39
N LYS A 189 37.43 3.39 -70.12
CA LYS A 189 37.78 4.38 -71.14
C LYS A 189 39.12 4.07 -71.82
N ARG A 190 40.15 3.77 -71.04
CA ARG A 190 41.48 3.42 -71.57
C ARG A 190 41.45 2.15 -72.42
N ILE A 191 40.68 1.14 -72.02
CA ILE A 191 40.46 -0.07 -72.83
C ILE A 191 39.82 0.30 -74.17
N ALA A 192 38.77 1.13 -74.16
CA ALA A 192 38.11 1.58 -75.38
C ALA A 192 39.06 2.33 -76.33
N GLU A 193 39.90 3.23 -75.80
CA GLU A 193 40.91 3.95 -76.58
C GLU A 193 41.96 3.03 -77.19
N ILE A 194 42.46 2.06 -76.42
CA ILE A 194 43.44 1.07 -76.91
C ILE A 194 42.82 0.22 -78.03
N LEU A 195 41.57 -0.24 -77.86
CA LEU A 195 40.86 -0.99 -78.89
C LEU A 195 40.69 -0.19 -80.18
N ALA A 196 40.38 1.11 -80.08
CA ALA A 196 40.28 1.99 -81.23
C ALA A 196 41.62 2.15 -81.96
N LYS A 197 42.73 2.35 -81.22
CA LYS A 197 44.08 2.42 -81.80
C LYS A 197 44.47 1.13 -82.51
N LEU A 198 44.27 -0.02 -81.87
CA LEU A 198 44.56 -1.33 -82.48
C LEU A 198 43.79 -1.55 -83.79
N LYS A 199 42.53 -1.12 -83.85
CA LYS A 199 41.71 -1.19 -85.07
C LYS A 199 42.27 -0.29 -86.18
N ASN A 200 42.72 0.91 -85.84
CA ASN A 200 43.32 1.83 -86.79
C ASN A 200 44.66 1.28 -87.33
N ASP A 201 45.54 0.81 -86.45
CA ASP A 201 46.83 0.23 -86.83
C ASP A 201 46.65 -0.98 -87.76
N GLN A 202 45.69 -1.86 -87.48
CA GLN A 202 45.35 -2.97 -88.37
C GLN A 202 44.86 -2.50 -89.74
N SER A 203 44.14 -1.37 -89.78
CA SER A 203 43.72 -0.78 -91.04
C SER A 203 44.92 -0.24 -91.83
N GLU A 204 45.95 0.33 -91.19
CA GLU A 204 47.08 0.93 -91.90
C GLU A 204 48.08 -0.08 -92.51
N ILE A 205 47.94 -1.37 -92.23
CA ILE A 205 48.81 -2.41 -92.82
C ILE A 205 48.68 -2.40 -94.35
N LYS A 206 49.72 -1.94 -95.04
CA LYS A 206 49.87 -2.00 -96.51
C LYS A 206 50.68 -3.26 -96.87
N PRO A 207 50.04 -4.38 -97.24
CA PRO A 207 50.78 -5.62 -97.46
C PRO A 207 51.71 -5.50 -98.67
N ALA A 208 52.90 -6.05 -98.55
CA ALA A 208 53.90 -6.07 -99.62
C ALA A 208 54.76 -7.32 -99.51
N PHE A 209 55.15 -7.91 -100.63
CA PHE A 209 56.04 -9.05 -100.63
C PHE A 209 57.04 -8.97 -101.79
N THR A 210 58.16 -9.65 -101.62
CA THR A 210 59.05 -10.07 -102.70
C THR A 210 59.46 -11.49 -102.43
N ALA A 211 59.30 -12.34 -103.44
CA ALA A 211 59.61 -13.76 -103.35
C ALA A 211 60.26 -14.20 -104.66
N HIS A 212 61.10 -15.22 -104.56
CA HIS A 212 61.78 -15.86 -105.68
C HIS A 212 61.75 -17.39 -105.47
N PHE A 213 62.27 -18.12 -106.43
CA PHE A 213 62.41 -19.56 -106.28
C PHE A 213 63.63 -19.89 -105.42
N LYS A 214 63.48 -20.86 -104.51
CA LYS A 214 64.51 -21.31 -103.57
C LYS A 214 65.66 -22.01 -104.30
N LYS A 215 65.33 -22.85 -105.27
CA LYS A 215 66.32 -23.40 -106.20
C LYS A 215 66.57 -22.37 -107.29
N GLY A 216 67.74 -21.74 -107.27
CA GLY A 216 68.23 -20.99 -108.43
C GLY A 216 68.40 -21.94 -109.62
N GLY A 217 67.90 -21.56 -110.80
CA GLY A 217 68.02 -22.36 -112.02
C GLY A 217 66.70 -22.50 -112.80
N TYR A 218 66.60 -23.57 -113.59
CA TYR A 218 65.42 -23.87 -114.42
C TYR A 218 64.35 -24.62 -113.64
N ILE A 219 63.10 -24.21 -113.81
CA ILE A 219 61.93 -24.87 -113.23
C ILE A 219 61.08 -25.41 -114.37
N SER A 220 60.71 -26.69 -114.27
CA SER A 220 59.75 -27.30 -115.18
C SER A 220 58.34 -26.90 -114.76
N LEU A 221 57.55 -26.37 -115.69
CA LEU A 221 56.18 -25.90 -115.46
C LEU A 221 55.24 -26.59 -116.43
N GLY A 222 54.15 -27.15 -115.90
CA GLY A 222 53.03 -27.66 -116.69
C GLY A 222 52.13 -26.53 -117.21
N SER A 223 51.32 -26.85 -118.22
CA SER A 223 50.29 -25.92 -118.72
C SER A 223 49.32 -25.54 -117.61
N GLY A 224 49.10 -24.24 -117.41
CA GLY A 224 48.22 -23.71 -116.35
C GLY A 224 48.75 -23.86 -114.92
N GLN A 225 49.97 -24.37 -114.73
CA GLN A 225 50.55 -24.51 -113.40
C GLN A 225 50.78 -23.13 -112.75
N LYS A 226 50.34 -23.00 -111.50
CA LYS A 226 50.59 -21.80 -110.70
C LYS A 226 52.08 -21.69 -110.36
N LEU A 227 52.64 -20.49 -110.54
CA LEU A 227 53.96 -20.17 -110.03
C LEU A 227 53.91 -20.03 -108.51
N ILE A 228 54.68 -20.85 -107.81
CA ILE A 228 54.86 -20.78 -106.36
C ILE A 228 56.30 -20.37 -106.11
N PHE A 229 56.52 -19.09 -105.79
CA PHE A 229 57.80 -18.60 -105.31
C PHE A 229 57.95 -19.05 -103.84
N ASP A 230 58.77 -20.08 -103.62
CA ASP A 230 58.92 -20.81 -102.36
C ASP A 230 59.99 -20.22 -101.43
N SER A 231 60.71 -19.18 -101.88
CA SER A 231 61.62 -18.40 -101.05
C SER A 231 61.17 -16.94 -100.97
N VAL A 232 60.87 -16.48 -99.76
CA VAL A 232 60.34 -15.14 -99.51
C VAL A 232 61.47 -14.26 -99.00
N GLN A 233 61.78 -13.17 -99.71
CA GLN A 233 62.76 -12.18 -99.29
C GLN A 233 62.16 -11.22 -98.24
N PHE A 234 60.93 -10.75 -98.45
CA PHE A 234 60.14 -10.05 -97.43
C PHE A 234 58.64 -10.29 -97.67
N ASN A 235 57.84 -10.23 -96.61
CA ASN A 235 56.38 -10.40 -96.65
C ASN A 235 55.71 -9.53 -95.58
N PHE A 236 55.83 -8.22 -95.77
CA PHE A 236 55.24 -7.22 -94.89
C PHE A 236 53.71 -7.34 -94.91
N GLY A 237 53.09 -7.39 -93.73
CA GLY A 237 51.66 -7.66 -93.59
C GLY A 237 51.25 -9.12 -93.84
N GLY A 238 52.20 -10.03 -94.08
CA GLY A 238 51.94 -11.47 -94.14
C GLY A 238 51.06 -11.94 -95.31
N GLY A 239 50.87 -11.11 -96.34
CA GLY A 239 49.89 -11.38 -97.39
C GLY A 239 50.26 -12.54 -98.30
N TYR A 240 51.54 -12.79 -98.56
CA TYR A 240 51.98 -13.85 -99.47
C TYR A 240 52.24 -15.17 -98.74
N ASN A 241 51.70 -16.29 -99.24
CA ASN A 241 51.92 -17.61 -98.68
C ASN A 241 52.78 -18.47 -99.64
N PRO A 242 54.05 -18.79 -99.30
CA PRO A 242 54.97 -19.52 -100.18
C PRO A 242 54.62 -21.01 -100.37
N GLY A 243 53.72 -21.58 -99.56
CA GLY A 243 53.21 -22.94 -99.77
C GLY A 243 52.11 -23.01 -100.84
N THR A 244 51.41 -21.89 -101.10
CA THR A 244 50.22 -21.87 -101.98
C THR A 244 50.34 -20.93 -103.18
N GLY A 245 51.30 -20.00 -103.15
CA GLY A 245 51.50 -18.96 -104.17
C GLY A 245 50.43 -17.85 -104.14
N TYR A 246 49.59 -17.77 -103.11
CA TYR A 246 48.59 -16.73 -102.99
C TYR A 246 49.12 -15.50 -102.28
N PHE A 247 48.77 -14.32 -102.80
CA PHE A 247 48.89 -13.04 -102.10
C PHE A 247 47.48 -12.57 -101.69
N THR A 248 47.22 -12.55 -100.39
CA THR A 248 45.97 -12.12 -99.77
C THR A 248 46.16 -10.74 -99.16
N VAL A 249 45.22 -9.83 -99.42
CA VAL A 249 45.28 -8.46 -98.94
C VAL A 249 44.11 -8.16 -98.00
N PRO A 250 44.33 -7.45 -96.88
CA PRO A 250 43.29 -7.21 -95.88
C PRO A 250 42.34 -6.07 -96.25
N ARG A 251 42.69 -5.25 -97.26
CA ARG A 251 41.91 -4.06 -97.67
C ARG A 251 41.74 -3.99 -99.18
N ALA A 252 40.61 -3.45 -99.64
CA ALA A 252 40.45 -3.06 -101.03
C ALA A 252 41.36 -1.87 -101.35
N GLY A 253 41.96 -1.86 -102.54
CA GLY A 253 42.88 -0.81 -102.96
C GLY A 253 43.58 -1.11 -104.28
N ILE A 254 44.49 -0.23 -104.67
CA ILE A 254 45.36 -0.40 -105.83
C ILE A 254 46.61 -1.14 -105.37
N TYR A 255 46.95 -2.22 -106.08
CA TYR A 255 48.12 -3.03 -105.81
C TYR A 255 48.98 -3.12 -107.06
N LEU A 256 50.29 -2.93 -106.89
CA LEU A 256 51.27 -3.15 -107.94
C LEU A 256 51.85 -4.56 -107.79
N VAL A 257 51.71 -5.37 -108.82
CA VAL A 257 52.36 -6.68 -108.90
C VAL A 257 53.27 -6.67 -110.11
N SER A 258 54.55 -6.91 -109.89
CA SER A 258 55.54 -7.10 -110.95
C SER A 258 56.12 -8.51 -110.84
N CYS A 259 56.37 -9.13 -111.98
CA CYS A 259 56.93 -10.47 -112.04
C CYS A 259 57.93 -10.52 -113.18
N LYS A 260 59.15 -10.96 -112.89
CA LYS A 260 60.19 -11.17 -113.89
C LYS A 260 60.48 -12.66 -113.99
N VAL A 261 60.10 -13.25 -115.11
CA VAL A 261 60.39 -14.65 -115.44
C VAL A 261 61.01 -14.72 -116.83
N ARG A 262 61.86 -15.71 -117.06
CA ARG A 262 62.55 -15.92 -118.32
C ARG A 262 62.40 -17.38 -118.74
N SER A 263 61.98 -17.60 -119.98
CA SER A 263 61.99 -18.93 -120.59
C SER A 263 63.43 -19.36 -120.92
N ASN A 264 63.68 -20.67 -120.93
CA ASN A 264 64.93 -21.24 -121.38
C ASN A 264 64.81 -21.85 -122.79
N GLY A 265 65.90 -21.79 -123.57
CA GLY A 265 66.04 -22.53 -124.82
C GLY A 265 65.07 -22.16 -125.95
N GLY A 266 64.58 -20.92 -126.02
CA GLY A 266 63.70 -20.46 -127.11
C GLY A 266 62.23 -20.91 -127.00
N THR A 267 61.81 -21.43 -125.85
CA THR A 267 60.41 -21.82 -125.59
C THR A 267 59.53 -20.59 -125.30
N HIS A 268 58.22 -20.67 -125.57
CA HIS A 268 57.29 -19.59 -125.26
C HIS A 268 56.78 -19.75 -123.81
N LEU A 269 56.85 -18.68 -123.00
CA LEU A 269 56.27 -18.62 -121.67
C LEU A 269 55.26 -17.47 -121.60
N HIS A 270 54.02 -17.81 -121.27
CA HIS A 270 52.97 -16.83 -120.97
C HIS A 270 52.63 -16.92 -119.48
N VAL A 271 52.63 -15.78 -118.79
CA VAL A 271 52.22 -15.69 -117.39
C VAL A 271 51.01 -14.78 -117.29
N TRP A 272 50.05 -15.20 -116.46
CA TRP A 272 48.83 -14.46 -116.19
C TRP A 272 48.72 -14.17 -114.71
N LEU A 273 48.28 -12.95 -114.38
CA LEU A 273 47.90 -12.62 -113.02
C LEU A 273 46.45 -13.05 -112.78
N MET A 274 46.21 -13.80 -111.70
CA MET A 274 44.90 -14.34 -111.36
C MET A 274 44.37 -13.68 -110.08
N LYS A 275 43.15 -13.16 -110.11
CA LYS A 275 42.42 -12.67 -108.93
C LYS A 275 41.21 -13.56 -108.68
N ASN A 276 41.15 -14.20 -107.50
CA ASN A 276 40.04 -15.09 -107.12
C ASN A 276 39.65 -16.08 -108.22
N ARG A 277 40.65 -16.74 -108.82
CA ARG A 277 40.55 -17.72 -109.93
C ARG A 277 40.09 -17.16 -111.29
N LYS A 278 39.99 -15.84 -111.44
CA LYS A 278 39.76 -15.18 -112.74
C LYS A 278 41.04 -14.54 -113.25
N ARG A 279 41.34 -14.70 -114.54
CA ARG A 279 42.46 -14.03 -115.20
C ARG A 279 42.19 -12.53 -115.25
N LEU A 280 43.13 -11.74 -114.73
CA LEU A 280 43.18 -10.30 -114.99
C LEU A 280 43.71 -10.13 -116.41
N THR A 281 42.97 -9.40 -117.23
CA THR A 281 43.21 -9.21 -118.68
C THR A 281 44.56 -8.62 -118.96
#